data_AF-A0A8T3DDH5-F1
#
_entry.id   AF-A0A8T3DDH5-F1
#
_cell.length_a   1.000
_cell.length_b   1.000
_cell.length_c   1.000
_cell.angle_alpha   90.00
_cell.angle_beta   90.00
_cell.angle_gamma   90.00
#
_symmetry.space_group_name_H-M   'P 1'
#
loop_
_entity.id
_entity.type
_entity.pdbx_description
1 polymer ?
#
loop_
_entity_poly.entity_id
_entity_poly.type
_entity_poly.pdbx_seq_one_letter_code
_entity_poly.pdbx_strand_id
1 'polypeptide(L)'
;MFLRCALKSASFAVRKSSAVSTVKHPCSALLSQQGVSPAVTMRPLSSCLNNREKLNGERSSAVQVVRHYARAIRPKQALPSQLDDLPPTMLKKEYAAVPAAQTTDDVVRRLLNLELASHKEKLRLKQEQLVAKVRRDEFDRGSTPVKVAILTARIRNYQEHLQKHPKDKANKRRMLMCIDRRKKLLKYLRCSRYDVFENVCSQLGITYTFPPEYYRRVTRRWLAKKALCIKVFKEVQRRKAERRKAMKKSAAEQASTDAQGGTA
;
A
#
# COMPACT_ATOMS: atom_id res chain seq x y z
N MET A 1 -52.18 -26.43 6.96
CA MET A 1 -53.24 -25.41 7.07
C MET A 1 -52.66 -24.05 6.68
N PHE A 2 -53.27 -23.48 5.63
CA PHE A 2 -53.38 -22.08 5.19
C PHE A 2 -52.31 -21.06 5.65
N LEU A 3 -51.44 -20.55 4.76
CA LEU A 3 -51.60 -19.50 3.74
C LEU A 3 -51.65 -18.04 4.26
N ARG A 4 -50.85 -17.20 3.58
CA ARG A 4 -50.98 -15.73 3.35
C ARG A 4 -50.58 -14.81 4.50
N CYS A 5 -50.09 -13.59 4.30
CA CYS A 5 -49.63 -12.77 3.18
C CYS A 5 -49.13 -11.46 3.83
N ALA A 6 -48.12 -10.79 3.28
CA ALA A 6 -48.18 -9.34 3.03
C ALA A 6 -46.89 -8.87 2.33
N LEU A 7 -46.97 -8.82 0.99
CA LEU A 7 -46.21 -7.85 0.21
C LEU A 7 -46.65 -6.44 0.63
N LYS A 8 -45.69 -5.53 0.79
CA LYS A 8 -45.89 -4.10 0.48
C LYS A 8 -44.64 -3.54 -0.18
N SER A 9 -44.71 -3.55 -1.50
CA SER A 9 -44.02 -2.66 -2.42
C SER A 9 -44.31 -1.19 -2.08
N ALA A 10 -43.28 -0.36 -2.00
CA ALA A 10 -43.41 1.08 -2.18
C ALA A 10 -42.10 1.69 -2.71
N SER A 11 -42.09 1.89 -4.03
CA SER A 11 -41.73 3.16 -4.69
C SER A 11 -40.30 3.67 -4.58
N PHE A 12 -39.55 3.26 -5.61
CA PHE A 12 -38.43 3.93 -6.24
C PHE A 12 -38.69 5.43 -6.45
N ALA A 13 -38.01 6.30 -5.70
CA ALA A 13 -38.02 7.75 -5.90
C ALA A 13 -36.68 8.22 -6.47
N VAL A 14 -36.65 8.39 -7.79
CA VAL A 14 -35.59 9.07 -8.55
C VAL A 14 -35.63 10.56 -8.20
N ARG A 15 -34.66 11.06 -7.41
CA ARG A 15 -34.44 12.50 -7.29
C ARG A 15 -33.58 12.97 -8.47
N LYS A 16 -34.26 13.64 -9.41
CA LYS A 16 -33.68 14.52 -10.42
C LYS A 16 -32.80 15.56 -9.72
N SER A 17 -31.52 15.59 -10.05
CA SER A 17 -30.61 16.68 -9.67
C SER A 17 -30.65 17.70 -10.80
N SER A 18 -31.41 18.77 -10.60
CA SER A 18 -31.44 19.93 -11.47
C SER A 18 -30.16 20.76 -11.35
N ALA A 19 -29.86 21.42 -12.45
CA ALA A 19 -28.73 22.28 -12.74
C ALA A 19 -28.35 23.27 -11.63
N VAL A 20 -27.05 23.46 -11.43
CA VAL A 20 -26.49 24.74 -10.98
C VAL A 20 -25.50 25.20 -12.04
N SER A 21 -25.82 26.38 -12.54
CA SER A 21 -25.27 27.12 -13.66
C SER A 21 -23.81 27.51 -13.46
N THR A 22 -23.05 27.36 -14.54
CA THR A 22 -21.79 28.04 -14.79
C THR A 22 -22.06 29.52 -15.04
N VAL A 23 -21.61 30.39 -14.14
CA VAL A 23 -21.49 31.83 -14.45
C VAL A 23 -20.08 32.06 -14.98
N LYS A 24 -19.98 32.07 -16.32
CA LYS A 24 -18.92 32.76 -17.04
C LYS A 24 -19.38 34.20 -17.24
N HIS A 25 -18.54 35.18 -16.88
CA HIS A 25 -18.64 36.51 -17.47
C HIS A 25 -17.34 36.83 -18.24
N PRO A 26 -17.46 37.34 -19.48
CA PRO A 26 -16.39 37.89 -20.29
C PRO A 26 -16.35 39.44 -20.19
N CYS A 27 -15.20 40.04 -20.56
CA CYS A 27 -14.99 41.37 -21.19
C CYS A 27 -13.56 41.85 -20.86
N SER A 28 -12.62 41.85 -21.82
CA SER A 28 -12.31 42.94 -22.79
C SER A 28 -11.65 44.14 -22.11
N ALA A 29 -10.35 44.37 -22.25
CA ALA A 29 -9.60 44.95 -23.39
C ALA A 29 -9.32 46.46 -23.21
N LEU A 30 -8.06 46.85 -23.50
CA LEU A 30 -7.47 48.16 -23.88
C LEU A 30 -6.17 48.42 -23.10
N LEU A 31 -5.01 48.37 -23.77
CA LEU A 31 -4.22 49.52 -24.31
C LEU A 31 -3.60 50.38 -23.18
N SER A 32 -2.36 50.87 -23.17
CA SER A 32 -1.25 50.90 -24.11
C SER A 32 -0.04 51.55 -23.38
N GLN A 33 1.17 51.31 -23.89
CA GLN A 33 2.37 52.18 -23.86
C GLN A 33 3.37 52.17 -22.66
N GLN A 34 4.56 51.64 -22.99
CA GLN A 34 5.92 52.21 -22.92
C GLN A 34 6.62 52.64 -21.62
N GLY A 35 7.79 51.99 -21.37
CA GLY A 35 9.06 52.57 -20.91
C GLY A 35 9.20 52.85 -19.40
N VAL A 36 10.36 52.82 -18.73
CA VAL A 36 11.79 52.69 -19.07
C VAL A 36 12.48 52.17 -17.79
N SER A 37 13.56 51.39 -17.91
CA SER A 37 14.44 50.99 -16.80
C SER A 37 15.15 52.20 -16.17
N PRO A 38 15.68 52.05 -14.94
CA PRO A 38 17.14 52.13 -14.86
C PRO A 38 17.77 51.06 -13.95
N ALA A 39 19.04 50.80 -14.28
CA ALA A 39 20.01 49.99 -13.55
C ALA A 39 20.49 50.69 -12.25
N VAL A 40 21.50 50.08 -11.60
CA VAL A 40 22.27 50.50 -10.39
C VAL A 40 21.74 49.78 -9.14
N THR A 41 22.47 48.93 -8.40
CA THR A 41 23.90 48.55 -8.34
C THR A 41 24.05 47.18 -7.68
N MET A 42 25.06 46.43 -8.12
CA MET A 42 25.55 45.21 -7.49
C MET A 42 26.39 45.56 -6.25
N ARG A 43 26.31 44.74 -5.19
CA ARG A 43 27.48 44.50 -4.34
C ARG A 43 27.49 43.06 -3.77
N PRO A 44 28.64 42.35 -3.84
CA PRO A 44 28.77 40.95 -3.43
C PRO A 44 29.46 40.81 -2.07
N LEU A 45 29.20 39.72 -1.33
CA LEU A 45 30.10 39.10 -0.34
C LEU A 45 29.58 37.66 -0.10
N SER A 46 30.19 36.66 -0.73
CA SER A 46 31.32 35.85 -0.21
C SER A 46 30.91 34.82 0.84
N SER A 47 31.06 33.55 0.43
CA SER A 47 31.56 32.42 1.22
C SER A 47 31.04 32.22 2.64
N CYS A 48 30.26 31.15 2.85
CA CYS A 48 30.50 30.25 3.96
C CYS A 48 30.15 28.82 3.55
N LEU A 49 31.19 28.00 3.53
CA LEU A 49 31.17 26.56 3.35
C LEU A 49 30.35 25.87 4.43
N ASN A 50 29.88 24.69 4.05
CA ASN A 50 29.47 23.57 4.89
C ASN A 50 30.04 23.59 6.31
N ASN A 51 29.18 23.41 7.31
CA ASN A 51 29.48 22.46 8.37
C ASN A 51 28.20 21.84 8.94
N ARG A 52 28.21 20.51 8.94
CA ARG A 52 27.16 19.61 9.39
C ARG A 52 27.62 19.05 10.72
N GLU A 53 27.19 19.67 11.81
CA GLU A 53 27.39 19.12 13.16
C GLU A 53 26.06 18.62 13.72
N LYS A 54 26.07 17.33 14.06
CA LYS A 54 25.04 16.67 14.86
C LYS A 54 25.22 17.12 16.30
N LEU A 55 24.22 17.76 16.89
CA LEU A 55 24.06 17.77 18.35
C LEU A 55 22.61 17.48 18.71
N ASN A 56 22.43 16.34 19.40
CA ASN A 56 21.26 16.01 20.17
C ASN A 56 21.18 16.99 21.35
N GLY A 57 20.06 17.69 21.49
CA GLY A 57 19.85 18.68 22.54
C GLY A 57 18.56 19.43 22.30
N GLU A 58 17.76 19.54 23.35
CA GLU A 58 16.39 20.02 23.40
C GLU A 58 16.16 21.32 22.61
N ARG A 59 15.09 21.37 21.81
CA ARG A 59 14.60 22.61 21.19
C ARG A 59 13.19 22.90 21.67
N SER A 60 13.08 23.56 22.82
CA SER A 60 11.99 24.48 23.13
C SER A 60 12.46 25.90 22.85
N SER A 61 12.42 26.32 21.59
CA SER A 61 12.40 27.74 21.22
C SER A 61 11.73 27.88 19.86
N ALA A 62 10.86 28.89 19.78
CA ALA A 62 10.02 29.30 18.66
C ALA A 62 10.45 28.78 17.28
N VAL A 63 9.95 27.62 16.87
CA VAL A 63 10.02 27.21 15.47
C VAL A 63 8.96 28.05 14.75
N GLN A 64 9.43 29.08 14.03
CA GLN A 64 8.62 29.76 13.03
C GLN A 64 7.85 28.70 12.25
N VAL A 65 6.52 28.76 12.32
CA VAL A 65 5.64 27.93 11.49
C VAL A 65 5.76 28.48 10.08
N VAL A 66 6.90 28.19 9.43
CA VAL A 66 7.04 28.31 7.99
C VAL A 66 5.97 27.38 7.46
N ARG A 67 4.89 27.97 6.97
CA ARG A 67 3.83 27.27 6.27
C ARG A 67 4.52 26.56 5.11
N HIS A 68 4.87 25.28 5.27
CA HIS A 68 5.43 24.47 4.21
C HIS A 68 4.31 24.22 3.19
N TYR A 69 4.07 25.18 2.30
CA TYR A 69 3.04 25.10 1.26
C TYR A 69 3.38 24.00 0.24
N ALA A 70 4.66 23.71 0.05
CA ALA A 70 5.14 22.60 -0.76
C ALA A 70 5.46 21.40 0.14
N ARG A 71 4.65 20.34 0.04
CA ARG A 71 5.08 19.02 0.53
C ARG A 71 6.25 18.58 -0.34
N ALA A 72 7.35 18.12 0.27
CA ALA A 72 8.43 17.50 -0.48
C ALA A 72 7.84 16.42 -1.40
N ILE A 73 8.08 16.55 -2.70
CA ILE A 73 7.71 15.53 -3.68
C ILE A 73 8.59 14.33 -3.34
N ARG A 74 8.00 13.31 -2.73
CA ARG A 74 8.73 12.07 -2.49
C ARG A 74 8.99 11.42 -3.85
N PRO A 75 10.26 11.20 -4.24
CA PRO A 75 10.55 10.45 -5.46
C PRO A 75 9.87 9.09 -5.36
N LYS A 76 9.20 8.68 -6.44
CA LYS A 76 8.57 7.37 -6.48
C LYS A 76 9.67 6.32 -6.52
N GLN A 77 9.72 5.46 -5.53
CA GLN A 77 10.60 4.29 -5.56
C GLN A 77 10.22 3.43 -6.76
N ALA A 78 11.19 3.15 -7.64
CA ALA A 78 11.03 2.15 -8.69
C ALA A 78 10.86 0.79 -8.01
N LEU A 79 9.77 0.08 -8.30
CA LEU A 79 9.66 -1.30 -7.84
C LEU A 79 10.48 -2.16 -8.81
N PRO A 80 11.29 -3.10 -8.29
CA PRO A 80 12.01 -4.04 -9.14
C PRO A 80 11.02 -4.82 -10.01
N SER A 81 11.38 -5.07 -11.27
CA SER A 81 10.52 -5.83 -12.16
C SER A 81 10.59 -7.30 -11.76
N GLN A 82 9.46 -7.99 -11.79
CA GLN A 82 9.40 -9.42 -11.54
C GLN A 82 10.23 -10.20 -12.56
N LEU A 83 10.49 -9.63 -13.74
CA LEU A 83 11.25 -10.30 -14.80
C LEU A 83 12.77 -10.17 -14.64
N ASP A 84 13.26 -9.44 -13.64
CA ASP A 84 14.69 -9.15 -13.51
C ASP A 84 15.49 -10.39 -13.09
N ASP A 85 14.86 -11.36 -12.40
CA ASP A 85 15.55 -12.61 -12.03
C ASP A 85 15.64 -13.65 -13.16
N LEU A 86 15.14 -13.39 -14.38
CA LEU A 86 15.33 -14.34 -15.48
C LEU A 86 16.61 -14.02 -16.26
N PRO A 87 17.55 -14.96 -16.36
CA PRO A 87 18.67 -14.82 -17.27
C PRO A 87 18.18 -14.70 -18.73
N PRO A 88 18.72 -13.76 -19.50
CA PRO A 88 18.39 -13.60 -20.92
C PRO A 88 18.70 -14.86 -21.75
N THR A 89 19.76 -15.59 -21.37
CA THR A 89 20.27 -16.79 -22.05
C THR A 89 19.43 -18.05 -21.82
N MET A 90 18.43 -18.02 -20.95
CA MET A 90 17.54 -19.18 -20.75
C MET A 90 16.72 -19.47 -22.01
N LEU A 91 16.45 -20.74 -22.29
CA LEU A 91 15.53 -21.14 -23.35
C LEU A 91 14.08 -20.78 -23.01
N LYS A 92 13.31 -20.47 -24.05
CA LYS A 92 11.84 -20.40 -23.97
C LYS A 92 11.29 -21.73 -23.45
N LYS A 93 10.22 -21.64 -22.66
CA LYS A 93 9.60 -22.79 -21.99
C LYS A 93 9.27 -23.95 -22.94
N GLU A 94 8.73 -23.65 -24.11
CA GLU A 94 8.22 -24.64 -25.06
C GLU A 94 9.35 -25.55 -25.58
N TYR A 95 10.57 -25.04 -25.66
CA TYR A 95 11.74 -25.77 -26.16
C TYR A 95 12.62 -26.35 -25.03
N ALA A 96 12.40 -25.95 -23.78
CA ALA A 96 13.22 -26.40 -22.65
C ALA A 96 13.16 -27.92 -22.41
N ALA A 97 12.06 -28.58 -22.80
CA ALA A 97 11.91 -30.02 -22.67
C ALA A 97 12.59 -30.82 -23.80
N VAL A 98 13.02 -30.16 -24.88
CA VAL A 98 13.62 -30.81 -26.06
C VAL A 98 15.15 -30.79 -25.90
N PRO A 99 15.82 -31.94 -25.71
CA PRO A 99 17.27 -31.97 -25.49
C PRO A 99 18.07 -31.39 -26.68
N ALA A 100 17.58 -31.63 -27.90
CA ALA A 100 18.20 -31.11 -29.12
C ALA A 100 18.32 -29.58 -29.15
N ALA A 101 17.43 -28.84 -28.47
CA ALA A 101 17.46 -27.38 -28.45
C ALA A 101 18.69 -26.80 -27.71
N GLN A 102 19.36 -27.61 -26.89
CA GLN A 102 20.61 -27.20 -26.24
C GLN A 102 21.82 -27.46 -27.14
N THR A 103 21.79 -28.53 -27.94
CA THR A 103 22.91 -28.97 -28.77
C THR A 103 23.03 -28.23 -30.10
N THR A 104 21.97 -27.58 -30.57
CA THR A 104 21.98 -26.80 -31.83
C THR A 104 22.99 -25.66 -31.83
N ASP A 105 23.31 -25.19 -33.03
CA ASP A 105 24.18 -24.05 -33.30
C ASP A 105 23.83 -22.81 -32.46
N ASP A 106 24.85 -22.00 -32.16
CA ASP A 106 24.70 -20.84 -31.29
C ASP A 106 23.69 -19.81 -31.82
N VAL A 107 23.58 -19.66 -33.14
CA VAL A 107 22.60 -18.76 -33.78
C VAL A 107 21.18 -19.23 -33.51
N VAL A 108 20.91 -20.52 -33.74
CA VAL A 108 19.60 -21.14 -33.49
C VAL A 108 19.28 -21.09 -32.00
N ARG A 109 20.26 -21.41 -31.15
CA ARG A 109 20.13 -21.32 -29.69
C ARG A 109 19.71 -19.91 -29.28
N ARG A 110 20.34 -18.86 -29.83
CA ARG A 110 19.99 -17.46 -29.53
C ARG A 110 18.56 -17.08 -29.93
N LEU A 111 18.04 -17.61 -31.04
CA LEU A 111 16.64 -17.40 -31.46
C LEU A 111 15.62 -18.05 -30.51
N LEU A 112 16.02 -19.15 -29.86
CA LEU A 112 15.21 -19.87 -28.89
C LEU A 112 15.33 -19.31 -27.46
N ASN A 113 16.26 -18.38 -27.21
CA ASN A 113 16.49 -17.78 -25.90
C ASN A 113 15.46 -16.70 -25.52
N LEU A 114 15.43 -16.35 -24.22
CA LEU A 114 14.58 -15.31 -23.66
C LEU A 114 15.00 -13.88 -24.03
N GLU A 115 16.24 -13.67 -24.49
CA GLU A 115 16.71 -12.39 -25.04
C GLU A 115 15.74 -11.84 -26.09
N LEU A 116 15.47 -12.66 -27.10
CA LEU A 116 14.65 -12.33 -28.26
C LEU A 116 13.17 -12.71 -28.05
N ALA A 117 12.82 -13.16 -26.85
CA ALA A 117 11.46 -13.58 -26.52
C ALA A 117 10.52 -12.38 -26.29
N SER A 118 9.25 -12.58 -26.64
CA SER A 118 8.20 -11.61 -26.35
C SER A 118 7.98 -11.48 -24.83
N HIS A 119 7.53 -10.31 -24.37
CA HIS A 119 7.15 -10.10 -22.95
C HIS A 119 6.15 -11.16 -22.45
N LYS A 120 5.24 -11.61 -23.32
CA LYS A 120 4.27 -12.67 -23.01
C LYS A 120 4.94 -14.01 -22.69
N GLU A 121 6.02 -14.36 -23.39
CA GLU A 121 6.77 -15.61 -23.18
C GLU A 121 7.53 -15.56 -21.85
N LYS A 122 8.16 -14.44 -21.53
CA LYS A 122 8.81 -14.19 -20.23
C LYS A 122 7.81 -14.33 -19.07
N LEU A 123 6.61 -13.77 -19.23
CA LEU A 123 5.52 -13.90 -18.25
C LEU A 123 5.03 -15.34 -18.09
N ARG A 124 4.91 -16.12 -19.18
CA ARG A 124 4.54 -17.53 -19.11
C ARG A 124 5.55 -18.32 -18.26
N LEU A 125 6.85 -18.12 -18.51
CA LEU A 125 7.90 -18.79 -17.75
C LEU A 125 7.86 -18.40 -16.25
N LYS A 126 7.73 -17.10 -15.92
CA LYS A 126 7.57 -16.70 -14.51
C LYS A 126 6.32 -17.23 -13.85
N GLN A 127 5.20 -17.25 -14.58
CA GLN A 127 3.97 -17.82 -14.06
C GLN A 127 4.17 -19.27 -13.65
N GLU A 128 4.90 -20.04 -14.48
CA GLU A 128 5.17 -21.45 -14.21
C GLU A 128 6.18 -21.66 -13.09
N GLN A 129 7.22 -20.83 -12.99
CA GLN A 129 8.11 -20.83 -11.83
C GLN A 129 7.33 -20.61 -10.52
N LEU A 130 6.34 -19.71 -10.52
CA LEU A 130 5.48 -19.49 -9.35
C LEU A 130 4.50 -20.63 -9.10
N VAL A 131 3.94 -21.23 -10.15
CA VAL A 131 3.06 -22.40 -10.04
C VAL A 131 3.84 -23.61 -9.53
N ALA A 132 5.06 -23.82 -10.00
CA ALA A 132 5.90 -24.95 -9.62
C ALA A 132 6.24 -24.96 -8.13
N LYS A 133 6.39 -23.78 -7.52
CA LYS A 133 6.63 -23.65 -6.07
C LYS A 133 5.44 -24.15 -5.23
N VAL A 134 4.22 -23.95 -5.73
CA VAL A 134 2.98 -24.01 -4.96
C VAL A 134 2.10 -25.23 -5.29
N ARG A 135 2.26 -25.81 -6.49
CA ARG A 135 1.49 -26.97 -6.94
C ARG A 135 1.74 -28.20 -6.05
N ARG A 136 0.73 -29.07 -5.95
CA ARG A 136 0.86 -30.36 -5.25
C ARG A 136 1.49 -31.41 -6.14
N ASP A 137 0.91 -31.55 -7.34
CA ASP A 137 1.33 -32.49 -8.36
C ASP A 137 1.81 -31.74 -9.60
N GLU A 138 2.63 -32.38 -10.42
CA GLU A 138 3.22 -31.75 -11.61
C GLU A 138 2.17 -31.30 -12.63
N PHE A 139 1.07 -32.06 -12.74
CA PHE A 139 -0.03 -31.83 -13.67
C PHE A 139 -1.16 -30.95 -13.11
N ASP A 140 -1.05 -30.50 -11.85
CA ASP A 140 -2.07 -29.65 -11.25
C ASP A 140 -2.04 -28.23 -11.82
N ARG A 141 -3.08 -27.89 -12.60
CA ARG A 141 -3.28 -26.58 -13.24
C ARG A 141 -4.43 -25.79 -12.62
N GLY A 142 -5.29 -26.46 -11.85
CA GLY A 142 -6.66 -25.99 -11.55
C GLY A 142 -6.92 -25.75 -10.06
N SER A 143 -6.04 -26.21 -9.18
CA SER A 143 -6.25 -26.07 -7.75
C SER A 143 -6.26 -24.60 -7.30
N THR A 144 -6.88 -24.36 -6.15
CA THR A 144 -6.90 -23.03 -5.53
C THR A 144 -5.51 -22.41 -5.30
N PRO A 145 -4.50 -23.13 -4.78
CA PRO A 145 -3.17 -22.56 -4.57
C PRO A 145 -2.49 -22.19 -5.90
N VAL A 146 -2.64 -23.00 -6.96
CA VAL A 146 -2.16 -22.68 -8.31
C VAL A 146 -2.83 -21.43 -8.88
N LYS A 147 -4.15 -21.29 -8.73
CA LYS A 147 -4.89 -20.08 -9.12
C LYS A 147 -4.38 -18.82 -8.41
N VAL A 148 -3.99 -18.93 -7.13
CA VAL A 148 -3.40 -17.82 -6.35
C VAL A 148 -2.03 -17.42 -6.92
N ALA A 149 -1.19 -18.38 -7.30
CA ALA A 149 0.11 -18.13 -7.94
C ALA A 149 -0.06 -17.40 -9.28
N ILE A 150 -0.98 -17.86 -10.14
CA ILE A 150 -1.28 -17.23 -11.44
C ILE A 150 -1.76 -15.78 -11.26
N LEU A 151 -2.69 -15.54 -10.32
CA LEU A 151 -3.16 -14.18 -10.02
C LEU A 151 -2.03 -13.29 -9.50
N THR A 152 -1.10 -13.85 -8.72
CA THR A 152 0.05 -13.11 -8.19
C THR A 152 0.99 -12.68 -9.31
N ALA A 153 1.30 -13.56 -10.27
CA ALA A 153 2.08 -13.19 -11.46
C ALA A 153 1.41 -12.05 -12.25
N ARG A 154 0.09 -12.14 -12.46
CA ARG A 154 -0.66 -11.08 -13.16
C ARG A 154 -0.65 -9.75 -12.43
N ILE A 155 -0.82 -9.76 -11.10
CA ILE A 155 -0.81 -8.55 -10.27
C ILE A 155 0.53 -7.85 -10.37
N ARG A 156 1.65 -8.58 -10.26
CA ARG A 156 3.01 -8.04 -10.39
C ARG A 156 3.25 -7.42 -11.77
N ASN A 157 2.85 -8.09 -12.85
CA ASN A 157 2.90 -7.51 -14.20
C ASN A 157 2.05 -6.22 -14.34
N TYR A 158 0.84 -6.17 -13.77
CA TYR A 158 0.05 -4.93 -13.76
C TYR A 158 0.71 -3.82 -12.95
N GLN A 159 1.39 -4.15 -11.85
CA GLN A 159 2.11 -3.17 -11.04
C GLN A 159 3.24 -2.52 -11.84
N GLU A 160 4.01 -3.29 -12.62
CA GLU A 160 5.04 -2.77 -13.53
C GLU A 160 4.46 -1.87 -14.61
N HIS A 161 3.40 -2.33 -15.29
CA HIS A 161 2.73 -1.55 -16.34
C HIS A 161 2.21 -0.20 -15.81
N LEU A 162 1.55 -0.20 -14.65
CA LEU A 162 0.97 1.01 -14.06
C LEU A 162 2.01 1.97 -13.47
N GLN A 163 3.21 1.50 -13.16
CA GLN A 163 4.32 2.39 -12.82
C GLN A 163 4.73 3.24 -14.02
N LYS A 164 4.85 2.61 -15.20
CA LYS A 164 5.15 3.31 -16.46
C LYS A 164 3.94 4.13 -16.95
N HIS A 165 2.73 3.60 -16.79
CA HIS A 165 1.49 4.18 -17.31
C HIS A 165 0.44 4.43 -16.21
N PRO A 166 0.61 5.47 -15.37
CA PRO A 166 -0.27 5.71 -14.22
C PRO A 166 -1.68 6.19 -14.59
N LYS A 167 -1.89 6.67 -15.82
CA LYS A 167 -3.18 7.20 -16.30
C LYS A 167 -4.11 6.10 -16.82
N ASP A 168 -3.64 4.86 -16.98
CA ASP A 168 -4.44 3.74 -17.46
C ASP A 168 -5.38 3.20 -16.36
N LYS A 169 -6.63 3.69 -16.39
CA LYS A 169 -7.66 3.31 -15.42
C LYS A 169 -8.21 1.91 -15.66
N ALA A 170 -8.19 1.42 -16.90
CA ALA A 170 -8.73 0.12 -17.27
C ALA A 170 -7.87 -1.00 -16.67
N ASN A 171 -6.56 -0.92 -16.82
CA ASN A 171 -5.64 -1.88 -16.24
C ASN A 171 -5.57 -1.77 -14.71
N LYS A 172 -5.67 -0.55 -14.15
CA LYS A 172 -5.82 -0.39 -12.70
C LYS A 172 -7.06 -1.10 -12.15
N ARG A 173 -8.21 -0.99 -12.82
CA ARG A 173 -9.43 -1.73 -12.46
C ARG A 173 -9.20 -3.24 -12.52
N ARG A 174 -8.62 -3.74 -13.63
CA ARG A 174 -8.32 -5.18 -13.79
C ARG A 174 -7.40 -5.70 -12.68
N MET A 175 -6.37 -4.93 -12.31
CA MET A 175 -5.47 -5.27 -11.20
C MET A 175 -6.21 -5.38 -9.86
N LEU A 176 -7.05 -4.40 -9.53
CA LEU A 176 -7.85 -4.43 -8.29
C LEU A 176 -8.78 -5.65 -8.24
N MET A 177 -9.46 -5.96 -9.35
CA MET A 177 -10.29 -7.17 -9.44
C MET A 177 -9.47 -8.45 -9.25
N CYS A 178 -8.24 -8.52 -9.75
CA CYS A 178 -7.34 -9.66 -9.52
C CYS A 178 -6.92 -9.76 -8.05
N ILE A 179 -6.63 -8.64 -7.39
CA ILE A 179 -6.30 -8.60 -5.95
C ILE A 179 -7.47 -9.13 -5.12
N ASP A 180 -8.69 -8.68 -5.40
CA ASP A 180 -9.88 -9.10 -4.65
C ASP A 180 -10.23 -10.57 -4.91
N ARG A 181 -10.10 -11.04 -6.16
CA ARG A 181 -10.24 -12.46 -6.49
C ARG A 181 -9.21 -13.30 -5.73
N ARG A 182 -7.95 -12.85 -5.67
CA ARG A 182 -6.88 -13.53 -4.91
C ARG A 182 -7.21 -13.59 -3.42
N LYS A 183 -7.67 -12.48 -2.82
CA LYS A 183 -8.11 -12.43 -1.42
C LYS A 183 -9.25 -13.42 -1.13
N LYS A 184 -10.22 -13.55 -2.04
CA LYS A 184 -11.32 -14.53 -1.93
C LYS A 184 -10.79 -15.97 -1.92
N LEU A 185 -9.84 -16.30 -2.80
CA LEU A 185 -9.23 -17.63 -2.84
C LEU A 185 -8.39 -17.92 -1.59
N LEU A 186 -7.66 -16.93 -1.06
CA LEU A 186 -6.91 -17.08 0.19
C LEU A 186 -7.84 -17.29 1.39
N LYS A 187 -8.98 -16.57 1.44
CA LYS A 187 -10.01 -16.81 2.46
C LYS A 187 -10.54 -18.25 2.37
N TYR A 188 -10.83 -18.74 1.17
CA TYR A 188 -11.28 -20.11 0.95
C TYR A 188 -10.24 -21.14 1.41
N LEU A 189 -8.97 -20.96 1.04
CA LEU A 189 -7.89 -21.85 1.47
C LEU A 189 -7.77 -21.90 2.99
N ARG A 190 -7.79 -20.74 3.64
CA ARG A 190 -7.72 -20.64 5.09
C ARG A 190 -8.86 -21.39 5.80
N CYS A 191 -10.07 -21.37 5.26
CA CYS A 191 -11.20 -22.10 5.84
C CYS A 191 -11.17 -23.61 5.53
N SER A 192 -10.57 -24.01 4.40
CA SER A 192 -10.56 -25.41 3.95
C SER A 192 -9.35 -26.20 4.47
N ARG A 193 -8.13 -25.68 4.26
CA ARG A 193 -6.87 -26.34 4.63
C ARG A 193 -5.83 -25.29 5.04
N TYR A 194 -5.57 -25.22 6.34
CA TYR A 194 -4.71 -24.19 6.92
C TYR A 194 -3.23 -24.36 6.53
N ASP A 195 -2.69 -25.58 6.56
CA ASP A 195 -1.28 -25.85 6.25
C ASP A 195 -0.90 -25.40 4.84
N VAL A 196 -1.80 -25.67 3.87
CA VAL A 196 -1.62 -25.25 2.47
C VAL A 196 -1.69 -23.72 2.36
N PHE A 197 -2.56 -23.08 3.13
CA PHE A 197 -2.66 -21.62 3.15
C PHE A 197 -1.36 -20.97 3.65
N GLU A 198 -0.78 -21.48 4.74
CA GLU A 198 0.48 -20.99 5.28
C GLU A 198 1.64 -21.18 4.30
N ASN A 199 1.76 -22.37 3.70
CA ASN A 199 2.77 -22.67 2.68
C ASN A 199 2.68 -21.71 1.48
N VAL A 200 1.46 -21.47 0.96
CA VAL A 200 1.23 -20.53 -0.15
C VAL A 200 1.63 -19.10 0.22
N CYS A 201 1.28 -18.66 1.43
CA CYS A 201 1.62 -17.33 1.94
C CYS A 201 3.14 -17.14 2.08
N SER A 202 3.84 -18.14 2.60
CA SER A 202 5.30 -18.15 2.74
C SER A 202 6.00 -18.12 1.38
N GLN A 203 5.68 -19.06 0.49
CA GLN A 203 6.35 -19.20 -0.82
C GLN A 203 6.14 -18.01 -1.76
N LEU A 204 4.95 -17.39 -1.72
CA LEU A 204 4.63 -16.25 -2.58
C LEU A 204 4.92 -14.89 -1.93
N GLY A 205 5.28 -14.86 -0.64
CA GLY A 205 5.52 -13.63 0.14
C GLY A 205 4.25 -12.78 0.29
N ILE A 206 3.11 -13.41 0.62
CA ILE A 206 1.81 -12.73 0.74
C ILE A 206 1.39 -12.64 2.21
N THR A 207 1.27 -11.42 2.72
CA THR A 207 0.67 -11.18 4.03
C THR A 207 -0.86 -11.12 3.93
N TYR A 208 -1.55 -12.00 4.66
CA TYR A 208 -3.01 -11.98 4.73
C TYR A 208 -3.49 -11.02 5.84
N THR A 209 -4.22 -9.99 5.44
CA THR A 209 -4.86 -9.05 6.36
C THR A 209 -6.37 -9.27 6.38
N PHE A 210 -6.97 -9.34 7.56
CA PHE A 210 -8.43 -9.41 7.69
C PHE A 210 -9.09 -8.13 7.18
N PRO A 211 -10.24 -8.23 6.50
CA PRO A 211 -11.02 -7.06 6.15
C PRO A 211 -11.56 -6.38 7.42
N PRO A 212 -11.66 -5.04 7.46
CA PRO A 212 -12.31 -4.36 8.56
C PRO A 212 -13.80 -4.68 8.58
N GLU A 213 -14.38 -4.67 9.76
CA GLU A 213 -15.81 -4.93 9.95
C GLU A 213 -16.69 -3.88 9.26
N TYR A 214 -16.29 -2.60 9.31
CA TYR A 214 -17.03 -1.49 8.71
C TYR A 214 -16.14 -0.62 7.82
N TYR A 215 -16.60 -0.34 6.60
CA TYR A 215 -15.98 0.63 5.70
C TYR A 215 -16.57 2.03 5.96
N ARG A 216 -15.98 2.78 6.89
CA ARG A 216 -16.38 4.18 7.17
C ARG A 216 -15.43 5.17 6.50
N ARG A 217 -15.97 6.23 5.91
CA ARG A 217 -15.17 7.34 5.38
C ARG A 217 -14.57 8.15 6.53
N VAL A 218 -13.25 8.24 6.56
CA VAL A 218 -12.50 8.99 7.56
C VAL A 218 -12.51 10.48 7.19
N THR A 219 -13.24 11.30 7.96
CA THR A 219 -13.31 12.77 7.77
C THR A 219 -12.31 13.49 8.68
N ARG A 220 -11.90 14.73 8.33
CA ARG A 220 -10.97 15.53 9.14
C ARG A 220 -11.48 15.75 10.58
N ARG A 221 -12.78 16.05 10.72
CA ARG A 221 -13.44 16.19 12.03
C ARG A 221 -13.36 14.90 12.84
N TRP A 222 -13.63 13.75 12.23
CA TRP A 222 -13.56 12.46 12.90
C TRP A 222 -12.12 12.13 13.33
N LEU A 223 -11.12 12.40 12.49
CA LEU A 223 -9.70 12.22 12.83
C LEU A 223 -9.29 13.05 14.04
N ALA A 224 -9.62 14.34 14.04
CA ALA A 224 -9.30 15.24 15.14
C ALA A 224 -9.97 14.77 16.44
N LYS A 225 -11.27 14.44 16.39
CA LYS A 225 -12.01 13.91 17.54
C LYS A 225 -11.39 12.60 18.05
N LYS A 226 -11.10 11.65 17.17
CA LYS A 226 -10.53 10.36 17.56
C LYS A 226 -9.14 10.51 18.17
N ALA A 227 -8.29 11.38 17.60
CA ALA A 227 -6.97 11.67 18.13
C ALA A 227 -7.04 12.31 19.53
N LEU A 228 -7.94 13.26 19.73
CA LEU A 228 -8.20 13.86 21.04
C LEU A 228 -8.65 12.80 22.05
N CYS A 229 -9.63 11.98 21.70
CA CYS A 229 -10.12 10.92 22.57
C CYS A 229 -9.00 9.94 22.98
N ILE A 230 -8.09 9.59 22.06
CA ILE A 230 -6.94 8.72 22.38
C ILE A 230 -6.00 9.41 23.38
N LYS A 231 -5.70 10.70 23.19
CA LYS A 231 -4.85 11.47 24.12
C LYS A 231 -5.48 11.54 25.51
N VAL A 232 -6.75 11.94 25.59
CA VAL A 232 -7.50 12.02 26.85
C VAL A 232 -7.55 10.66 27.53
N PHE A 233 -7.81 9.58 26.78
CA PHE A 233 -7.82 8.22 27.33
C PHE A 233 -6.47 7.86 27.95
N LYS A 234 -5.35 8.09 27.25
CA LYS A 234 -4.00 7.84 27.77
C LYS A 234 -3.71 8.63 29.05
N GLU A 235 -4.12 9.90 29.09
CA GLU A 235 -3.95 10.76 30.26
C GLU A 235 -4.75 10.29 31.47
N VAL A 236 -6.01 9.89 31.26
CA VAL A 236 -6.85 9.33 32.34
C VAL A 236 -6.24 8.03 32.87
N GLN A 237 -5.74 7.15 31.99
CA GLN A 237 -5.07 5.91 32.42
C GLN A 237 -3.80 6.18 33.21
N ARG A 238 -2.99 7.15 32.79
CA ARG A 238 -1.79 7.59 33.51
C ARG A 238 -2.11 8.04 34.93
N ARG A 239 -3.08 8.96 35.08
CA ARG A 239 -3.52 9.46 36.39
C ARG A 239 -4.10 8.37 37.28
N LYS A 240 -4.88 7.43 36.71
CA LYS A 240 -5.40 6.27 37.45
C LYS A 240 -4.27 5.36 37.93
N ALA A 241 -3.25 5.13 37.11
CA ALA A 241 -2.09 4.32 37.50
C ALA A 241 -1.28 4.99 38.62
N GLU A 242 -1.07 6.31 38.56
CA GLU A 242 -0.42 7.09 39.62
C GLU A 242 -1.19 7.01 40.94
N ARG A 243 -2.52 7.22 40.91
CA ARG A 243 -3.37 7.06 42.10
C ARG A 243 -3.30 5.66 42.70
N ARG A 244 -3.32 4.61 41.88
CA ARG A 244 -3.17 3.22 42.35
C ARG A 244 -1.80 2.98 42.99
N LYS A 245 -0.72 3.53 42.42
CA LYS A 245 0.62 3.46 43.00
C LYS A 245 0.70 4.20 44.35
N ALA A 246 0.10 5.39 44.43
CA ALA A 246 0.06 6.19 45.66
C ALA A 246 -0.72 5.46 46.77
N MET A 247 -1.92 4.93 46.48
CA MET A 247 -2.68 4.12 47.43
C MET A 247 -1.92 2.86 47.89
N LYS A 248 -1.20 2.20 46.98
CA LYS A 248 -0.36 1.05 47.33
C LYS A 248 0.82 1.45 48.22
N LYS A 249 1.43 2.62 47.97
CA LYS A 249 2.50 3.18 48.79
C LYS A 249 1.99 3.55 50.19
N SER A 250 0.86 4.25 50.28
CA SER A 250 0.27 4.61 51.56
C SER A 250 -0.18 3.40 52.36
N ALA A 251 -0.75 2.37 51.71
CA ALA A 251 -1.10 1.11 52.37
C ALA A 251 0.15 0.33 52.85
N ALA A 252 1.26 0.37 52.11
CA ALA A 252 2.52 -0.23 52.54
C ALA A 252 3.16 0.52 53.70
N GLU A 253 3.09 1.86 53.69
CA GLU A 253 3.54 2.72 54.80
C GLU A 253 2.71 2.44 56.06
N GLN A 254 1.37 2.38 55.95
CA GLN A 254 0.48 2.00 57.07
C GLN A 254 0.77 0.59 57.61
N ALA A 255 0.96 -0.41 56.74
CA ALA A 255 1.31 -1.76 57.18
C ALA A 255 2.66 -1.81 57.92
N SER A 256 3.62 -0.95 57.55
CA SER A 256 4.91 -0.85 58.26
C SER A 256 4.80 -0.17 59.62
N THR A 257 3.93 0.85 59.76
CA THR A 257 3.68 1.50 61.06
C THR A 257 2.94 0.59 62.02
N ASP A 258 1.96 -0.17 61.51
CA ASP A 258 1.18 -1.12 62.33
C ASP A 258 2.04 -2.30 62.82
N ALA A 259 3.03 -2.74 62.04
CA ALA A 259 3.99 -3.77 62.45
C ALA A 259 4.96 -3.30 63.55
N GLN A 260 5.27 -2.00 63.63
CA GLN A 260 6.13 -1.43 64.68
C GLN A 260 5.35 -1.18 65.99
N GLY A 261 4.05 -0.87 65.91
CA GLY A 261 3.20 -0.61 67.08
C GLY A 261 2.78 -1.84 67.89
N GLY A 262 3.05 -3.07 67.40
CA GLY A 262 2.66 -4.33 68.05
C GLY A 262 3.74 -5.00 68.92
N THR A 263 4.80 -4.29 69.30
CA THR A 263 5.93 -4.82 70.12
C THR A 263 6.05 -4.18 71.51
N ALA A 264 4.93 -3.78 72.10
CA ALA A 264 4.84 -3.31 73.50
C ALA A 264 4.02 -4.29 74.34
#